data_AF-A0A800MSC8-F1
#
_entry.id   AF-A0A800MSC8-F1
#
_cell.length_a   1.000
_cell.length_b   1.000
_cell.length_c   1.000
_cell.angle_alpha   90.00
_cell.angle_beta   90.00
_cell.angle_gamma   90.00
#
_symmetry.space_group_name_H-M   'P 1'
#
loop_
_entity.id
_entity.type
_entity.pdbx_description
1 polymer ?
#
loop_
_entity_poly.entity_id
_entity_poly.type
_entity_poly.pdbx_seq_one_letter_code
_entity_poly.pdbx_strand_id
1 'polypeptide(L)'
;MNRKWLIMSVVLIGIAAIAIFIYFNQVRYPALPADVESTPKEAVQKLNESDQPFVQISKDDEATWYIMKNEDVNEQIKQLISSKGWVFKEIDGNSLFFEKDDETLIVSTEMWTGNYRLVKVPAQF
;
A
#
# COMPACT_ATOMS: atom_id res chain seq x y z
N MET A 1 -3.54 -52.26 -8.76
CA MET A 1 -4.04 -50.87 -8.90
C MET A 1 -4.16 -50.54 -10.38
N ASN A 2 -5.33 -50.10 -10.84
CA ASN A 2 -5.61 -49.93 -12.26
C ASN A 2 -4.78 -48.79 -12.84
N ARG A 3 -4.04 -49.04 -13.94
CA ARG A 3 -3.17 -48.03 -14.60
C ARG A 3 -3.90 -46.70 -14.87
N LYS A 4 -5.22 -46.76 -15.15
CA LYS A 4 -6.09 -45.60 -15.34
C LYS A 4 -6.22 -44.71 -14.08
N TRP A 5 -6.24 -45.32 -12.89
CA TRP A 5 -6.32 -44.62 -11.60
C TRP A 5 -4.98 -43.94 -11.24
N LEU A 6 -3.87 -44.60 -11.56
CA LEU A 6 -2.54 -44.00 -11.42
C LEU A 6 -2.38 -42.76 -12.32
N ILE A 7 -2.80 -42.84 -13.58
CA ILE A 7 -2.74 -41.71 -14.52
C ILE A 7 -3.63 -40.56 -14.03
N MET A 8 -4.86 -40.82 -13.58
CA MET A 8 -5.72 -39.78 -13.02
C MET A 8 -5.11 -39.09 -11.81
N SER A 9 -4.49 -39.84 -10.89
CA SER A 9 -3.86 -39.28 -9.70
C SER A 9 -2.67 -38.35 -10.05
N VAL A 10 -1.83 -38.75 -11.00
CA VAL A 10 -0.69 -37.93 -11.46
C VAL A 10 -1.16 -36.61 -12.10
N VAL A 11 -2.22 -36.67 -12.92
CA VAL A 11 -2.79 -35.46 -13.54
C VAL A 11 -3.34 -34.49 -12.49
N LEU A 12 -4.06 -35.00 -11.50
CA LEU A 12 -4.63 -34.20 -10.42
C LEU A 12 -3.55 -33.52 -9.56
N ILE A 13 -2.47 -34.23 -9.25
CA ILE A 13 -1.31 -33.68 -8.55
C ILE A 13 -0.62 -32.58 -9.39
N GLY A 14 -0.49 -32.79 -10.71
CA GLY A 14 0.05 -31.78 -11.62
C GLY A 14 -0.76 -30.50 -11.64
N ILE A 15 -2.09 -30.60 -11.73
CA ILE A 15 -3.00 -29.43 -11.69
C ILE A 15 -2.91 -28.71 -10.34
N ALA A 16 -2.88 -29.45 -9.23
CA ALA A 16 -2.73 -28.88 -7.89
C ALA A 16 -1.38 -28.14 -7.75
N ALA A 17 -0.28 -28.72 -8.24
CA ALA A 17 1.03 -28.09 -8.22
C ALA A 17 1.07 -26.81 -9.06
N ILE A 18 0.41 -26.78 -10.23
CA ILE A 18 0.30 -25.59 -11.07
C ILE A 18 -0.54 -24.51 -10.37
N ALA A 19 -1.67 -24.87 -9.76
CA ALA A 19 -2.50 -23.92 -9.01
C ALA A 19 -1.77 -23.32 -7.82
N ILE A 20 -1.03 -24.15 -7.07
CA ILE A 20 -0.16 -23.73 -5.97
C ILE A 20 0.94 -22.79 -6.48
N PHE A 21 1.61 -23.14 -7.59
CA PHE A 21 2.65 -22.31 -8.19
C PHE A 21 2.12 -20.94 -8.63
N ILE A 22 0.95 -20.88 -9.28
CA ILE A 22 0.30 -19.62 -9.67
C ILE A 22 -0.06 -18.80 -8.44
N TYR A 23 -0.62 -19.42 -7.40
CA TYR A 23 -0.97 -18.74 -6.15
C TYR A 23 0.27 -18.13 -5.47
N PHE A 24 1.35 -18.90 -5.32
CA PHE A 24 2.59 -18.37 -4.75
C PHE A 24 3.27 -17.32 -5.63
N ASN A 25 3.10 -17.38 -6.96
CA ASN A 25 3.70 -16.42 -7.88
C ASN A 25 2.91 -15.09 -7.95
N GLN A 26 1.60 -15.11 -7.76
CA GLN A 26 0.77 -13.88 -7.73
C GLN A 26 0.85 -13.12 -6.40
N VAL A 27 1.24 -13.79 -5.31
CA VAL A 27 1.34 -13.18 -3.96
C VAL A 27 2.69 -12.46 -3.76
N ARG A 28 3.35 -12.00 -4.83
CA ARG A 28 4.45 -11.03 -4.70
C ARG A 28 3.88 -9.64 -4.90
N TYR A 29 3.78 -8.90 -3.80
CA TYR A 29 3.56 -7.46 -3.86
C TYR A 29 4.64 -6.82 -4.75
N PRO A 30 4.29 -5.77 -5.53
CA PRO A 30 5.27 -4.99 -6.26
C PRO A 30 6.35 -4.43 -5.32
N ALA A 31 7.48 -3.99 -5.86
CA ALA A 31 8.47 -3.27 -5.06
C ALA A 31 7.84 -1.98 -4.49
N LEU A 32 8.24 -1.61 -3.28
CA LEU A 32 7.97 -0.28 -2.74
C LEU A 32 8.97 0.73 -3.32
N PRO A 33 8.69 2.04 -3.24
CA PRO A 33 9.65 3.09 -3.56
C PRO A 33 10.99 2.87 -2.84
N ALA A 34 12.10 3.26 -3.48
CA ALA A 34 13.44 2.95 -2.99
C ALA A 34 13.79 3.62 -1.65
N ASP A 35 13.08 4.70 -1.30
CA ASP A 35 13.14 5.45 -0.04
C ASP A 35 12.26 4.86 1.08
N VAL A 36 11.59 3.73 0.84
CA VAL A 36 10.79 3.03 1.84
C VAL A 36 11.59 1.89 2.47
N GLU A 37 11.84 1.99 3.78
CA GLU A 37 12.62 0.98 4.53
C GLU A 37 11.87 -0.36 4.72
N SER A 38 10.55 -0.33 4.89
CA SER A 38 9.75 -1.55 5.12
C SER A 38 9.67 -2.41 3.87
N THR A 39 9.63 -3.74 4.04
CA THR A 39 9.30 -4.63 2.91
C THR A 39 7.81 -4.54 2.54
N PRO A 40 7.43 -4.85 1.28
CA PRO A 40 6.03 -4.89 0.85
C PRO A 40 5.10 -5.71 1.76
N LYS A 41 5.59 -6.86 2.22
CA LYS A 41 4.83 -7.76 3.08
C LYS A 41 4.63 -7.17 4.48
N GLU A 42 5.69 -6.60 5.06
CA GLU A 42 5.61 -5.95 6.37
C GLU A 42 4.70 -4.73 6.35
N ALA A 43 4.75 -3.91 5.29
CA ALA A 43 3.87 -2.76 5.13
C ALA A 43 2.39 -3.17 5.16
N VAL A 44 2.02 -4.17 4.36
CA VAL A 44 0.63 -4.67 4.31
C VAL A 44 0.24 -5.38 5.60
N GLN A 45 1.15 -6.14 6.20
CA GLN A 45 0.89 -6.80 7.48
C GLN A 45 0.63 -5.78 8.59
N LYS A 46 1.47 -4.74 8.73
CA LYS A 46 1.27 -3.64 9.68
C LYS A 46 -0.09 -2.96 9.48
N LEU A 47 -0.52 -2.75 8.24
CA LEU A 47 -1.82 -2.14 7.94
C LEU A 47 -2.98 -3.06 8.34
N ASN A 48 -2.87 -4.36 8.07
CA ASN A 48 -3.93 -5.32 8.38
C ASN A 48 -4.06 -5.61 9.88
N GLU A 49 -2.97 -5.53 10.63
CA GLU A 49 -2.95 -5.68 12.10
C GLU A 49 -3.35 -4.40 12.82
N SER A 50 -3.43 -3.26 12.11
CA SER A 50 -3.85 -1.99 12.68
C SER A 50 -5.36 -1.79 12.53
N ASP A 51 -5.99 -1.24 13.56
CA ASP A 51 -7.35 -0.71 13.47
C ASP A 51 -7.40 0.65 12.76
N GLN A 52 -6.23 1.25 12.45
CA GLN A 52 -6.13 2.52 11.76
C GLN A 52 -6.22 2.31 10.24
N PRO A 53 -6.86 3.24 9.52
CA PRO A 53 -7.03 3.09 8.08
C PRO A 53 -5.75 3.35 7.27
N PHE A 54 -4.70 3.88 7.90
CA PHE A 54 -3.35 4.05 7.36
C PHE A 54 -2.30 3.73 8.41
N VAL A 55 -1.11 3.31 7.96
CA VAL A 55 0.05 3.08 8.84
C VAL A 55 1.32 3.66 8.23
N GLN A 56 2.23 4.12 9.09
CA GLN A 56 3.55 4.58 8.67
C GLN A 56 4.42 3.37 8.30
N ILE A 57 5.10 3.45 7.15
CA ILE A 57 5.96 2.38 6.63
C ILE A 57 7.43 2.82 6.47
N SER A 58 7.70 4.12 6.38
CA SER A 58 9.04 4.69 6.37
C SER A 58 8.99 6.12 6.88
N LYS A 59 10.10 6.59 7.45
CA LYS A 59 10.28 8.00 7.81
C LYS A 59 11.76 8.34 7.76
N ASP A 60 12.09 9.37 7.01
CA ASP A 60 13.42 9.98 6.97
C ASP A 60 13.31 11.50 7.20
N ASP A 61 14.41 12.22 6.97
CA ASP A 61 14.51 13.67 7.13
C ASP A 61 13.76 14.44 6.02
N GLU A 62 13.44 13.80 4.89
CA GLU A 62 12.76 14.41 3.74
C GLU A 62 11.24 14.18 3.78
N ALA A 63 10.81 12.96 4.12
CA ALA A 63 9.42 12.56 4.05
C ALA A 63 9.06 11.41 5.00
N THR A 64 7.77 11.34 5.30
CA THR A 64 7.14 10.18 5.92
C THR A 64 6.26 9.47 4.89
N TRP A 65 6.44 8.16 4.77
CA TRP A 65 5.64 7.31 3.90
C TRP A 65 4.59 6.56 4.71
N TYR A 66 3.37 6.56 4.17
CA TYR A 66 2.24 5.80 4.68
C TYR A 66 1.72 4.83 3.63
N ILE A 67 1.14 3.73 4.09
CA ILE A 67 0.30 2.84 3.28
C ILE A 67 -1.13 2.86 3.82
N MET A 68 -2.10 2.81 2.91
CA MET A 68 -3.51 2.78 3.24
C MET A 68 -4.29 1.94 2.22
N LYS A 69 -5.50 1.53 2.58
CA LYS A 69 -6.43 0.90 1.64
C LYS A 69 -6.94 1.95 0.65
N ASN A 70 -7.35 1.52 -0.54
CA ASN A 70 -7.86 2.43 -1.60
C ASN A 70 -9.22 3.08 -1.29
N GLU A 71 -9.77 2.87 -0.09
CA GLU A 71 -11.05 3.41 0.36
C GLU A 71 -10.83 4.74 1.09
N ASP A 72 -11.62 5.75 0.74
CA ASP A 72 -11.65 7.07 1.39
C ASP A 72 -10.29 7.76 1.57
N VAL A 73 -9.33 7.47 0.68
CA VAL A 73 -7.93 7.92 0.78
C VAL A 73 -7.84 9.43 0.99
N ASN A 74 -8.51 10.20 0.14
CA ASN A 74 -8.41 11.65 0.19
C ASN A 74 -8.96 12.20 1.52
N GLU A 75 -10.04 11.64 2.05
CA GLU A 75 -10.63 12.07 3.31
C GLU A 75 -9.74 11.70 4.51
N GLN A 76 -9.16 10.51 4.49
CA GLN A 76 -8.22 10.08 5.53
C GLN A 76 -6.93 10.93 5.55
N ILE A 77 -6.38 11.27 4.37
CA ILE A 77 -5.23 12.19 4.27
C ILE A 77 -5.63 13.57 4.80
N LYS A 78 -6.78 14.11 4.37
CA LYS A 78 -7.27 15.40 4.87
C LYS A 78 -7.39 15.40 6.39
N GLN A 79 -7.95 14.36 6.99
CA GLN A 79 -8.07 14.22 8.45
C GLN A 79 -6.69 14.17 9.13
N LEU A 80 -5.77 13.34 8.61
CA LEU A 80 -4.41 13.21 9.14
C LEU A 80 -3.69 14.57 9.16
N ILE A 81 -3.67 15.24 8.01
CA ILE A 81 -2.93 16.49 7.83
C ILE A 81 -3.62 17.65 8.57
N SER A 82 -4.95 17.73 8.52
CA SER A 82 -5.71 18.77 9.23
C SER A 82 -5.61 18.65 10.75
N SER A 83 -5.44 17.43 11.29
CA SER A 83 -5.21 17.23 12.73
C SER A 83 -3.95 17.92 13.25
N LYS A 84 -3.02 18.29 12.36
CA LYS A 84 -1.78 19.01 12.64
C LYS A 84 -1.86 20.53 12.37
N GLY A 85 -3.07 21.03 12.08
CA GLY A 85 -3.35 22.45 11.87
C GLY A 85 -3.15 22.94 10.43
N TRP A 86 -2.95 22.04 9.47
CA TRP A 86 -2.90 22.37 8.06
C TRP A 86 -4.30 22.47 7.45
N VAL A 87 -4.54 23.44 6.58
CA VAL A 87 -5.85 23.64 5.93
C VAL A 87 -5.82 23.12 4.51
N PHE A 88 -6.69 22.15 4.20
CA PHE A 88 -6.85 21.63 2.85
C PHE A 88 -7.30 22.73 1.87
N LYS A 89 -6.69 22.75 0.67
CA LYS A 89 -7.00 23.71 -0.39
C LYS A 89 -7.61 23.03 -1.60
N GLU A 90 -6.85 22.12 -2.21
CA GLU A 90 -7.27 21.50 -3.46
C GLU A 90 -6.57 20.16 -3.71
N ILE A 91 -7.05 19.47 -4.75
CA ILE A 91 -6.43 18.27 -5.30
C ILE A 91 -6.07 18.58 -6.74
N ASP A 92 -4.81 18.37 -7.10
CA ASP A 92 -4.35 18.40 -8.49
C ASP A 92 -3.65 17.08 -8.81
N GLY A 93 -4.23 16.34 -9.77
CA GLY A 93 -3.81 14.99 -10.11
C GLY A 93 -3.80 14.05 -8.90
N ASN A 94 -2.61 13.57 -8.54
CA ASN A 94 -2.40 12.66 -7.41
C ASN A 94 -1.88 13.37 -6.15
N SER A 95 -1.94 14.70 -6.11
CA SER A 95 -1.40 15.51 -5.03
C SER A 95 -2.53 16.27 -4.30
N LEU A 96 -2.43 16.34 -2.97
CA LEU A 96 -3.30 17.13 -2.12
C LEU A 96 -2.51 18.32 -1.57
N PHE A 97 -3.07 19.52 -1.72
CA PHE A 97 -2.43 20.77 -1.32
C PHE A 97 -3.04 21.26 0.00
N PHE A 98 -2.17 21.67 0.91
CA PHE A 98 -2.53 22.21 2.21
C PHE A 98 -1.72 23.49 2.50
N GLU A 99 -2.26 24.39 3.32
CA GLU A 99 -1.56 25.59 3.77
C GLU A 99 -1.59 25.77 5.28
N LYS A 100 -0.53 26.36 5.82
CA LYS A 100 -0.40 26.77 7.22
C LYS A 100 0.64 27.89 7.29
N ASP A 101 0.28 29.03 7.91
CA ASP A 101 1.21 30.14 8.16
C ASP A 101 2.04 30.57 6.92
N ASP A 102 1.36 30.75 5.78
CA ASP A 102 1.93 31.07 4.45
C ASP A 102 2.84 29.98 3.82
N GLU A 103 2.96 28.82 4.46
CA GLU A 103 3.63 27.64 3.91
C GLU A 103 2.64 26.75 3.16
N THR A 104 3.13 26.06 2.12
CA THR A 104 2.37 25.06 1.36
C THR A 104 2.95 23.67 1.59
N LEU A 105 2.09 22.73 1.96
CA LEU A 105 2.40 21.31 2.05
C LEU A 105 1.71 20.58 0.89
N ILE A 106 2.50 19.82 0.14
CA ILE A 106 2.02 19.01 -0.98
C ILE A 106 2.17 17.54 -0.58
N VAL A 107 1.04 16.86 -0.40
CA VAL A 107 1.01 15.42 -0.10
C VAL A 107 0.78 14.66 -1.39
N SER A 108 1.74 13.82 -1.78
CA SER A 108 1.65 13.02 -2.99
C SER A 108 1.09 11.64 -2.69
N THR A 109 0.26 11.13 -3.60
CA THR A 109 -0.31 9.80 -3.52
C THR A 109 0.06 8.96 -4.73
N GLU A 110 0.22 7.65 -4.55
CA GLU A 110 0.54 6.72 -5.62
C GLU A 110 -0.24 5.43 -5.45
N MET A 111 -0.95 5.01 -6.50
CA MET A 111 -1.59 3.69 -6.51
C MET A 111 -0.50 2.61 -6.63
N TRP A 112 -0.35 1.81 -5.58
CA TRP A 112 0.69 0.78 -5.54
C TRP A 112 0.16 -0.59 -5.97
N THR A 113 -1.05 -0.93 -5.52
CA THR A 113 -1.80 -2.08 -6.04
C THR A 113 -3.27 -1.69 -6.22
N GLY A 114 -4.07 -2.58 -6.81
CA GLY A 114 -5.53 -2.37 -6.89
C GLY A 114 -6.22 -2.17 -5.54
N ASN A 115 -5.59 -2.56 -4.43
CA ASN A 115 -6.16 -2.48 -3.08
C ASN A 115 -5.47 -1.45 -2.18
N TYR A 116 -4.26 -1.02 -2.52
CA TYR A 116 -3.40 -0.21 -1.63
C TYR A 116 -2.86 1.04 -2.34
N ARG A 117 -2.80 2.13 -1.57
CA ARG A 117 -2.20 3.40 -1.97
C ARG A 117 -1.05 3.75 -1.03
N LEU A 118 0.00 4.30 -1.61
CA LEU A 118 1.10 4.90 -0.88
C LEU A 118 0.90 6.40 -0.82
N VAL A 119 1.28 6.98 0.31
CA VAL A 119 1.19 8.43 0.53
C VAL A 119 2.54 8.92 1.03
N LYS A 120 3.10 9.89 0.32
CA LYS A 120 4.33 10.60 0.69
C LYS A 120 3.94 11.95 1.28
N VAL A 121 4.28 12.16 2.54
CA VAL A 121 4.08 13.43 3.25
C VAL A 121 5.46 14.03 3.52
N PRO A 122 5.79 15.23 3.01
CA PRO A 122 7.03 15.91 3.34
C PRO A 122 7.22 16.06 4.86
N ALA A 123 8.45 15.94 5.37
CA ALA A 123 8.74 15.91 6.82
C ALA A 123 8.29 17.18 7.59
N GLN A 124 8.07 18.28 6.88
CA GLN A 124 7.73 19.60 7.41
C GLN A 124 6.27 19.78 7.88
N PHE A 125 5.63 18.76 8.48
CA PHE A 125 4.17 18.78 8.77
C PHE A 125 3.74 18.53 10.23
#